data_AF-D5UT53-F1
#
_entry.id   AF-D5UT53-F1
#
_cell.length_a   1.000
_cell.length_b   1.000
_cell.length_c   1.000
_cell.angle_alpha   90.00
_cell.angle_beta   90.00
_cell.angle_gamma   90.00
#
_symmetry.space_group_name_H-M   'P 1'
#
loop_
_entity.id
_entity.type
_entity.pdbx_description
1 polymer ?
#
loop_
_entity_poly.entity_id
_entity_poly.type
_entity_poly.pdbx_seq_one_letter_code
_entity_poly.pdbx_strand_id
1 'polypeptide(L)'
;MVLRRIGGRVAAVLAAAALSAALAGGVAQGTPSTLWMCRPGTANPCTLPLDTTDLSTGQVTTPAKPTAGDQKVDCFYVYPTVTNQVAPNANPVRMPEVDSIARFQAARFSSMCRVFAPIYPQITILGLAPAMLLQLKQPMQTAYTSVRDAWREYLARDNKGRGVVFIGHSQGSMMLRKLIREEIDRVPAVRDRVVGALLIGGNVTTAAGSTTGGDFQNLPLCTRRGQFGCVIGFSTDLVAPVISLFGNTDIDLLSQTMDLPRGAGYRVACTDPGPLAGETGPVPVTVPSEPYSFGIISTLMGYTTFPEALPTSTSTWTASKGRGIGACEYVNRHSMYRITMTTPQPINELPLLSTHLLDMNFGLDRLVSIARQQSQAWLKR
;
A
#
# COMPACT_ATOMS: atom_id res chain seq x y z
N MET A 1 86.36 31.10 -43.46
CA MET A 1 87.18 30.00 -44.00
C MET A 1 86.92 28.77 -43.13
N VAL A 2 86.41 27.69 -43.74
CA VAL A 2 86.52 26.27 -43.32
C VAL A 2 85.68 25.85 -42.08
N LEU A 3 84.51 25.22 -42.29
CA LEU A 3 84.21 23.77 -42.35
C LEU A 3 84.15 23.10 -40.96
N ARG A 4 83.03 22.54 -40.48
CA ARG A 4 82.18 21.40 -40.92
C ARG A 4 82.52 20.12 -40.15
N ARG A 5 81.46 19.39 -39.75
CA ARG A 5 81.33 17.99 -39.24
C ARG A 5 80.91 17.95 -37.76
N ILE A 6 80.02 17.08 -37.27
CA ILE A 6 79.24 15.93 -37.75
C ILE A 6 78.14 15.72 -36.69
N GLY A 7 77.03 15.07 -37.06
CA GLY A 7 76.32 14.24 -36.08
C GLY A 7 74.81 14.44 -36.11
N GLY A 8 74.13 13.61 -36.89
CA GLY A 8 72.68 13.65 -37.01
C GLY A 8 71.95 13.29 -35.71
N ARG A 9 70.65 13.57 -35.72
CA ARG A 9 69.63 12.74 -35.06
C ARG A 9 68.25 13.14 -35.56
N VAL A 10 67.61 12.13 -36.14
CA VAL A 10 66.18 11.78 -36.02
C VAL A 10 65.17 12.72 -36.67
N ALA A 11 64.63 12.22 -37.78
CA ALA A 11 63.43 12.69 -38.43
C ALA A 11 62.22 12.66 -37.48
N ALA A 12 61.55 13.80 -37.35
CA ALA A 12 60.21 13.87 -36.81
C ALA A 12 59.22 13.48 -37.91
N VAL A 13 58.63 12.29 -37.82
CA VAL A 13 57.47 11.90 -38.64
C VAL A 13 56.23 11.96 -37.76
N LEU A 14 55.35 12.89 -38.13
CA LEU A 14 53.94 12.94 -37.73
C LEU A 14 53.20 11.74 -38.33
N ALA A 15 52.55 10.95 -37.48
CA ALA A 15 51.40 10.13 -37.87
C ALA A 15 50.53 9.90 -36.64
N ALA A 16 49.50 10.74 -36.47
CA ALA A 16 48.42 10.50 -35.53
C ALA A 16 47.57 9.34 -36.07
N ALA A 17 47.82 8.13 -35.57
CA ALA A 17 46.95 6.99 -35.80
C ALA A 17 45.80 7.03 -34.77
N ALA A 18 44.57 7.14 -35.27
CA ALA A 18 43.36 6.99 -34.50
C ALA A 18 43.33 5.61 -33.81
N LEU A 19 43.36 5.59 -32.48
CA LEU A 19 43.09 4.39 -31.70
C LEU A 19 41.60 4.35 -31.36
N SER A 20 40.93 3.36 -31.95
CA SER A 20 39.53 3.03 -31.76
C SER A 20 39.15 2.96 -30.28
N ALA A 21 38.17 3.78 -29.89
CA ALA A 21 37.44 3.62 -28.64
C ALA A 21 36.54 2.37 -28.75
N ALA A 22 37.08 1.22 -28.38
CA ALA A 22 36.30 0.03 -28.07
C ALA A 22 36.56 -0.28 -26.60
N LEU A 23 35.71 0.22 -25.71
CA LEU A 23 35.48 -0.31 -24.36
C LEU A 23 34.23 0.38 -23.76
N ALA A 24 33.39 -0.42 -23.11
CA ALA A 24 32.13 -0.09 -22.45
C ALA A 24 30.84 -0.07 -23.31
N GLY A 25 30.66 -1.08 -24.16
CA GLY A 25 29.34 -1.67 -24.35
C GLY A 25 28.93 -2.45 -23.10
N GLY A 26 28.66 -1.75 -22.00
CA GLY A 26 27.90 -2.33 -20.90
C GLY A 26 26.51 -2.58 -21.45
N VAL A 27 26.17 -3.84 -21.73
CA VAL A 27 24.78 -4.23 -21.96
C VAL A 27 24.05 -3.76 -20.71
N ALA A 28 23.23 -2.70 -20.84
CA ALA A 28 22.30 -2.35 -19.78
C ALA A 28 21.49 -3.63 -19.55
N GLN A 29 21.79 -4.34 -18.46
CA GLN A 29 20.94 -5.43 -18.03
C GLN A 29 19.60 -4.78 -17.80
N GLY A 30 18.66 -5.03 -18.72
CA GLY A 30 17.32 -4.47 -18.62
C GLY A 30 16.81 -4.80 -17.22
N THR A 31 16.32 -3.79 -16.50
CA THR A 31 15.68 -4.00 -15.20
C THR A 31 14.73 -5.18 -15.33
N PRO A 32 14.83 -6.23 -14.49
CA PRO A 32 13.93 -7.38 -14.58
C PRO A 32 12.49 -6.86 -14.63
N SER A 33 11.72 -7.31 -15.61
CA SER A 33 10.33 -6.88 -15.76
C SER A 33 9.57 -7.18 -14.48
N THR A 34 8.75 -6.24 -14.04
CA THR A 34 7.90 -6.39 -12.86
C THR A 34 7.01 -7.62 -13.02
N LEU A 35 7.05 -8.52 -12.03
CA LEU A 35 6.07 -9.59 -11.94
C LEU A 35 4.78 -9.01 -11.35
N TRP A 36 3.70 -9.03 -12.13
CA TRP A 36 2.41 -8.50 -11.71
C TRP A 36 1.53 -9.59 -11.12
N MET A 37 1.13 -9.42 -9.85
CA MET A 37 0.05 -10.21 -9.26
C MET A 37 -1.28 -9.83 -9.90
N CYS A 38 -1.52 -8.55 -10.09
CA CYS A 38 -2.74 -8.05 -10.73
C CYS A 38 -2.35 -7.07 -11.83
N ARG A 39 -2.88 -7.30 -13.02
CA ARG A 39 -2.77 -6.42 -14.18
C ARG A 39 -3.98 -6.66 -15.07
N PRO A 40 -4.68 -5.62 -15.56
CA PRO A 40 -5.83 -5.80 -16.45
C PRO A 40 -5.47 -6.63 -17.68
N GLY A 41 -6.37 -7.53 -18.09
CA GLY A 41 -6.17 -8.43 -19.23
C GLY A 41 -5.58 -9.80 -18.87
N THR A 42 -5.25 -10.04 -17.60
CA THR A 42 -4.82 -11.37 -17.11
C THR A 42 -5.77 -11.90 -16.03
N ALA A 43 -5.87 -13.22 -15.89
CA ALA A 43 -6.54 -13.82 -14.73
C ALA A 43 -5.76 -13.49 -13.46
N ASN A 44 -6.42 -12.87 -12.47
CA ASN A 44 -5.76 -12.37 -11.27
C ASN A 44 -6.72 -12.32 -10.07
N PRO A 45 -6.19 -12.36 -8.82
CA PRO A 45 -6.99 -12.38 -7.61
C PRO A 45 -7.69 -11.04 -7.30
N CYS A 46 -7.36 -9.95 -8.01
CA CYS A 46 -7.94 -8.63 -7.77
C CYS A 46 -9.25 -8.37 -8.53
N THR A 47 -9.75 -9.31 -9.32
CA THR A 47 -11.02 -9.16 -10.05
C THR A 47 -11.96 -10.32 -9.73
N LEU A 48 -12.67 -10.21 -8.61
CA LEU A 48 -13.69 -11.15 -8.18
C LEU A 48 -15.09 -10.69 -8.59
N PRO A 49 -16.07 -11.60 -8.74
CA PRO A 49 -17.48 -11.20 -8.69
C PRO A 49 -17.79 -10.41 -7.41
N LEU A 50 -18.81 -9.56 -7.48
CA LEU A 50 -19.13 -8.59 -6.42
C LEU A 50 -20.36 -9.00 -5.59
N ASP A 51 -20.93 -10.16 -5.86
CA ASP A 51 -22.09 -10.64 -5.13
C ASP A 51 -21.73 -10.82 -3.65
N THR A 52 -22.61 -10.33 -2.79
CA THR A 52 -22.36 -10.20 -1.35
C THR A 52 -23.57 -10.67 -0.57
N THR A 53 -23.37 -11.61 0.35
CA THR A 53 -24.37 -11.96 1.36
C THR A 53 -24.11 -11.13 2.62
N ASP A 54 -25.15 -10.45 3.12
CA ASP A 54 -25.15 -9.82 4.43
C ASP A 54 -25.69 -10.79 5.49
N LEU A 55 -24.82 -11.26 6.40
CA LEU A 55 -25.21 -12.23 7.43
C LEU A 55 -26.14 -11.66 8.52
N SER A 56 -26.29 -10.34 8.61
CA SER A 56 -27.22 -9.71 9.55
C SER A 56 -28.67 -9.73 9.06
N THR A 57 -28.89 -9.70 7.74
CA THR A 57 -30.22 -9.63 7.11
C THR A 57 -30.56 -10.88 6.29
N GLY A 58 -29.57 -11.67 5.89
CA GLY A 58 -29.70 -12.74 4.90
C GLY A 58 -29.81 -12.24 3.46
N GLN A 59 -29.73 -10.93 3.22
CA GLN A 59 -29.88 -10.36 1.89
C GLN A 59 -28.65 -10.65 1.02
N VAL A 60 -28.91 -11.03 -0.24
CA VAL A 60 -27.87 -11.14 -1.27
C VAL A 60 -27.99 -9.95 -2.21
N THR A 61 -26.86 -9.26 -2.43
CA THR A 61 -26.74 -8.22 -3.46
C THR A 61 -25.85 -8.74 -4.58
N THR A 62 -26.21 -8.45 -5.83
CA THR A 62 -25.46 -8.92 -7.01
C THR A 62 -25.19 -7.74 -7.96
N PRO A 63 -24.24 -6.84 -7.62
CA PRO A 63 -23.90 -5.72 -8.49
C PRO A 63 -23.42 -6.20 -9.85
N ALA A 64 -23.74 -5.43 -10.91
CA ALA A 64 -23.22 -5.71 -12.24
C ALA A 64 -21.69 -5.66 -12.24
N LYS A 65 -21.08 -6.57 -13.01
CA LYS A 65 -19.63 -6.56 -13.21
C LYS A 65 -19.23 -5.27 -13.93
N PRO A 66 -18.21 -4.53 -13.46
CA PRO A 66 -17.74 -3.34 -14.13
C PRO A 66 -17.20 -3.68 -15.51
N THR A 67 -17.56 -2.87 -16.49
CA THR A 67 -17.01 -2.89 -17.84
C THR A 67 -15.74 -2.03 -17.90
N ALA A 68 -14.98 -2.14 -18.99
CA ALA A 68 -13.84 -1.25 -19.23
C ALA A 68 -14.24 0.24 -19.27
N GLY A 69 -15.50 0.53 -19.60
CA GLY A 69 -16.06 1.88 -19.58
C GLY A 69 -16.21 2.45 -18.17
N ASP A 70 -16.48 1.61 -17.17
CA ASP A 70 -16.78 2.02 -15.79
C ASP A 70 -15.51 2.34 -14.99
N GLN A 71 -14.40 1.68 -15.33
CA GLN A 71 -13.11 1.88 -14.69
C GLN A 71 -12.35 3.03 -15.37
N LYS A 72 -12.58 4.27 -14.95
CA LYS A 72 -11.92 5.47 -15.52
C LYS A 72 -10.58 5.83 -14.87
N VAL A 73 -10.32 5.29 -13.68
CA VAL A 73 -9.06 5.43 -12.95
C VAL A 73 -8.40 4.07 -12.71
N ASP A 74 -7.17 4.08 -12.23
CA ASP A 74 -6.43 2.88 -11.86
C ASP A 74 -6.23 2.81 -10.34
N CYS A 75 -6.13 1.61 -9.80
CA CYS A 75 -5.67 1.39 -8.44
C CYS A 75 -4.27 0.79 -8.48
N PHE A 76 -3.34 1.41 -7.77
CA PHE A 76 -2.00 0.87 -7.56
C PHE A 76 -1.93 0.32 -6.13
N TYR A 77 -2.05 -1.01 -6.01
CA TYR A 77 -2.13 -1.71 -4.74
C TYR A 77 -0.78 -2.33 -4.37
N VAL A 78 -0.30 -2.05 -3.16
CA VAL A 78 0.89 -2.70 -2.59
C VAL A 78 0.46 -3.46 -1.34
N TYR A 79 0.63 -4.78 -1.38
CA TYR A 79 0.13 -5.69 -0.35
C TYR A 79 1.03 -5.71 0.92
N PRO A 80 0.51 -6.14 2.08
CA PRO A 80 1.24 -6.16 3.36
C PRO A 80 2.19 -7.37 3.48
N THR A 81 2.83 -7.54 4.65
CA THR A 81 3.57 -8.76 4.97
C THR A 81 2.62 -9.94 5.17
N VAL A 82 2.75 -10.98 4.35
CA VAL A 82 1.87 -12.16 4.34
C VAL A 82 2.58 -13.50 4.24
N THR A 83 3.86 -13.52 3.82
CA THR A 83 4.53 -14.79 3.52
C THR A 83 5.01 -15.55 4.75
N ASN A 84 4.90 -16.87 4.65
CA ASN A 84 5.38 -17.84 5.63
C ASN A 84 6.86 -18.23 5.43
N GLN A 85 7.54 -17.67 4.43
CA GLN A 85 8.94 -18.00 4.12
C GLN A 85 9.90 -17.67 5.28
N VAL A 86 10.88 -18.54 5.49
CA VAL A 86 11.95 -18.37 6.49
C VAL A 86 13.14 -17.66 5.85
N ALA A 87 12.98 -16.36 5.58
CA ALA A 87 14.01 -15.50 5.02
C ALA A 87 13.77 -14.03 5.44
N PRO A 88 14.76 -13.12 5.38
CA PRO A 88 14.50 -11.70 5.62
C PRO A 88 13.50 -11.09 4.62
N ASN A 89 13.67 -11.40 3.33
CA ASN A 89 12.75 -10.99 2.27
C ASN A 89 12.18 -12.22 1.56
N ALA A 90 10.94 -12.10 1.09
CA ALA A 90 10.30 -13.10 0.26
C ALA A 90 10.93 -13.18 -1.12
N ASN A 91 10.92 -14.37 -1.72
CA ASN A 91 11.11 -14.48 -3.16
C ASN A 91 9.97 -13.76 -3.90
N PRO A 92 10.27 -12.96 -4.95
CA PRO A 92 9.24 -12.23 -5.70
C PRO A 92 8.52 -13.15 -6.68
N VAL A 93 7.83 -14.17 -6.16
CA VAL A 93 7.05 -15.16 -6.90
C VAL A 93 5.61 -15.16 -6.39
N ARG A 94 4.68 -15.61 -7.24
CA ARG A 94 3.28 -15.77 -6.82
C ARG A 94 3.17 -16.89 -5.79
N MET A 95 2.43 -16.64 -4.72
CA MET A 95 2.18 -17.58 -3.63
C MET A 95 0.72 -17.51 -3.18
N PRO A 96 0.13 -18.59 -2.63
CA PRO A 96 -1.26 -18.62 -2.19
C PRO A 96 -1.62 -17.50 -1.19
N GLU A 97 -0.72 -17.16 -0.27
CA GLU A 97 -0.94 -16.07 0.69
C GLU A 97 -0.97 -14.68 0.04
N VAL A 98 -0.19 -14.49 -1.02
CA VAL A 98 -0.12 -13.23 -1.77
C VAL A 98 -1.39 -13.05 -2.59
N ASP A 99 -1.88 -14.13 -3.22
CA ASP A 99 -3.15 -14.10 -3.92
C ASP A 99 -4.33 -13.91 -2.93
N SER A 100 -4.30 -14.57 -1.77
CA SER A 100 -5.35 -14.43 -0.75
C SER A 100 -5.48 -12.99 -0.25
N ILE A 101 -4.38 -12.33 0.11
CA ILE A 101 -4.46 -10.95 0.63
C ILE A 101 -4.95 -9.95 -0.42
N ALA A 102 -4.65 -10.19 -1.70
CA ALA A 102 -5.17 -9.36 -2.78
C ALA A 102 -6.69 -9.47 -2.92
N ARG A 103 -7.24 -10.67 -2.71
CA ARG A 103 -8.70 -10.86 -2.63
C ARG A 103 -9.27 -10.07 -1.46
N PHE A 104 -8.65 -10.17 -0.28
CA PHE A 104 -9.16 -9.54 0.93
C PHE A 104 -9.13 -8.01 0.91
N GLN A 105 -8.10 -7.39 0.33
CA GLN A 105 -7.87 -5.94 0.45
C GLN A 105 -8.07 -5.15 -0.85
N ALA A 106 -7.85 -5.77 -2.02
CA ALA A 106 -7.85 -5.04 -3.29
C ALA A 106 -9.02 -5.40 -4.21
N ALA A 107 -9.50 -6.64 -4.19
CA ALA A 107 -10.46 -7.12 -5.18
C ALA A 107 -11.78 -6.32 -5.19
N ARG A 108 -12.22 -5.83 -4.03
CA ARG A 108 -13.45 -5.01 -3.93
C ARG A 108 -13.36 -3.69 -4.70
N PHE A 109 -12.15 -3.13 -4.82
CA PHE A 109 -11.91 -1.89 -5.57
C PHE A 109 -11.99 -2.09 -7.08
N SER A 110 -11.95 -3.33 -7.60
CA SER A 110 -12.14 -3.59 -9.03
C SER A 110 -13.49 -3.12 -9.55
N SER A 111 -14.47 -2.92 -8.67
CA SER A 111 -15.76 -2.27 -8.99
C SER A 111 -15.64 -0.85 -9.57
N MET A 112 -14.50 -0.16 -9.40
CA MET A 112 -14.33 1.23 -9.84
C MET A 112 -13.01 1.54 -10.55
N CYS A 113 -11.98 0.71 -10.38
CA CYS A 113 -10.67 0.95 -10.96
C CYS A 113 -10.07 -0.31 -11.60
N ARG A 114 -9.16 -0.11 -12.54
CA ARG A 114 -8.27 -1.16 -13.02
C ARG A 114 -7.19 -1.40 -11.96
N VAL A 115 -7.08 -2.61 -11.42
CA VAL A 115 -6.14 -2.90 -10.33
C VAL A 115 -4.79 -3.37 -10.88
N PHE A 116 -3.73 -2.68 -10.48
CA PHE A 116 -2.33 -3.02 -10.70
C PHE A 116 -1.69 -3.31 -9.35
N ALA A 117 -1.11 -4.51 -9.21
CA ALA A 117 -0.44 -4.91 -7.98
C ALA A 117 0.84 -5.69 -8.31
N PRO A 118 2.04 -5.17 -8.01
CA PRO A 118 3.28 -5.88 -8.24
C PRO A 118 3.53 -6.92 -7.17
N ILE A 119 4.18 -8.03 -7.54
CA ILE A 119 4.84 -8.94 -6.61
C ILE A 119 6.22 -8.36 -6.30
N TYR A 120 6.49 -8.17 -5.01
CA TYR A 120 7.74 -7.58 -4.54
C TYR A 120 8.32 -8.42 -3.40
N PRO A 121 9.65 -8.35 -3.15
CA PRO A 121 10.33 -9.09 -2.10
C PRO A 121 10.04 -8.45 -0.73
N GLN A 122 8.77 -8.54 -0.30
CA GLN A 122 8.28 -8.12 1.03
C GLN A 122 9.16 -8.66 2.16
N ILE A 123 9.27 -7.95 3.27
CA ILE A 123 9.80 -8.60 4.49
C ILE A 123 8.81 -9.66 4.92
N THR A 124 9.31 -10.86 5.24
CA THR A 124 8.49 -12.00 5.67
C THR A 124 7.96 -11.79 7.09
N ILE A 125 6.94 -12.55 7.48
CA ILE A 125 6.38 -12.46 8.85
C ILE A 125 7.47 -12.76 9.89
N LEU A 126 8.30 -13.76 9.64
CA LEU A 126 9.40 -14.16 10.53
C LEU A 126 10.58 -13.19 10.48
N GLY A 127 10.75 -12.45 9.37
CA GLY A 127 11.78 -11.43 9.22
C GLY A 127 11.44 -10.08 9.86
N LEU A 128 10.15 -9.82 10.15
CA LEU A 128 9.69 -8.51 10.62
C LEU A 128 10.27 -8.13 11.99
N ALA A 129 10.14 -9.00 12.99
CA ALA A 129 10.65 -8.72 14.34
C ALA A 129 12.18 -8.52 14.37
N PRO A 130 13.01 -9.39 13.74
CA PRO A 130 14.43 -9.13 13.59
C PRO A 130 14.75 -7.82 12.89
N ALA A 131 14.03 -7.49 11.80
CA ALA A 131 14.26 -6.25 11.06
C ALA A 131 14.01 -5.02 11.92
N MET A 132 12.98 -5.04 12.77
CA MET A 132 12.68 -3.95 13.71
C MET A 132 13.70 -3.87 14.84
N LEU A 133 13.96 -4.98 15.55
CA LEU A 133 14.82 -5.01 16.72
C LEU A 133 16.27 -4.66 16.39
N LEU A 134 16.77 -5.14 15.25
CA LEU A 134 18.14 -4.90 14.78
C LEU A 134 18.22 -3.70 13.82
N GLN A 135 17.12 -2.99 13.59
CA GLN A 135 17.03 -1.84 12.69
C GLN A 135 17.59 -2.11 11.29
N LEU A 136 17.28 -3.29 10.73
CA LEU A 136 17.76 -3.72 9.42
C LEU A 136 17.06 -2.93 8.31
N LYS A 137 17.76 -1.93 7.75
CA LYS A 137 17.23 -1.13 6.64
C LYS A 137 17.25 -1.87 5.30
N GLN A 138 18.25 -2.74 5.08
CA GLN A 138 18.46 -3.36 3.77
C GLN A 138 17.23 -4.15 3.27
N PRO A 139 16.58 -5.01 4.08
CA PRO A 139 15.37 -5.69 3.66
C PRO A 139 14.25 -4.76 3.20
N MET A 140 14.04 -3.63 3.89
CA MET A 140 13.04 -2.63 3.49
C MET A 140 13.45 -1.90 2.21
N GLN A 141 14.74 -1.61 2.01
CA GLN A 141 15.22 -0.96 0.80
C GLN A 141 15.12 -1.87 -0.43
N THR A 142 15.38 -3.17 -0.28
CA THR A 142 15.16 -4.17 -1.34
C THR A 142 13.69 -4.23 -1.74
N ALA A 143 12.78 -4.30 -0.76
CA ALA A 143 11.33 -4.25 -1.01
C ALA A 143 10.90 -2.96 -1.72
N TYR A 144 11.35 -1.81 -1.21
CA TYR A 144 11.01 -0.50 -1.76
C TYR A 144 11.50 -0.31 -3.19
N THR A 145 12.75 -0.71 -3.48
CA THR A 145 13.32 -0.61 -4.83
C THR A 145 12.46 -1.33 -5.85
N SER A 146 12.01 -2.55 -5.52
CA SER A 146 11.12 -3.33 -6.38
C SER A 146 9.76 -2.65 -6.59
N VAL A 147 9.14 -2.09 -5.54
CA VAL A 147 7.87 -1.35 -5.65
C VAL A 147 8.02 -0.08 -6.50
N ARG A 148 9.12 0.66 -6.32
CA ARG A 148 9.42 1.87 -7.11
C ARG A 148 9.63 1.54 -8.58
N ASP A 149 10.36 0.47 -8.88
CA ASP A 149 10.61 0.05 -10.26
C ASP A 149 9.31 -0.41 -10.92
N ALA A 150 8.44 -1.11 -10.18
CA ALA A 150 7.08 -1.46 -10.62
C ALA A 150 6.21 -0.24 -10.91
N TRP A 151 6.24 0.77 -10.04
CA TRP A 151 5.53 2.04 -10.27
C TRP A 151 5.99 2.73 -11.55
N ARG A 152 7.30 2.79 -11.78
CA ARG A 152 7.89 3.39 -12.99
C ARG A 152 7.51 2.60 -14.25
N GLU A 153 7.52 1.27 -14.19
CA GLU A 153 7.07 0.42 -15.30
C GLU A 153 5.58 0.65 -15.61
N TYR A 154 4.73 0.67 -14.59
CA TYR A 154 3.30 0.96 -14.73
C TYR A 154 3.05 2.32 -15.37
N LEU A 155 3.73 3.37 -14.91
CA LEU A 155 3.62 4.71 -15.49
C LEU A 155 4.00 4.73 -16.98
N ALA A 156 5.08 4.03 -17.33
CA ALA A 156 5.60 4.00 -18.70
C ALA A 156 4.74 3.17 -19.66
N ARG A 157 4.11 2.08 -19.19
CA ARG A 157 3.48 1.08 -20.07
C ARG A 157 1.96 1.04 -19.98
N ASP A 158 1.38 1.35 -18.82
CA ASP A 158 -0.03 0.99 -18.52
C ASP A 158 -0.92 2.18 -18.13
N ASN A 159 -0.38 3.19 -17.43
CA ASN A 159 -1.15 4.30 -16.88
C ASN A 159 -1.81 5.16 -17.95
N LYS A 160 -1.09 5.47 -19.05
CA LYS A 160 -1.60 6.28 -20.18
C LYS A 160 -2.32 7.58 -19.75
N GLY A 161 -1.82 8.24 -18.71
CA GLY A 161 -2.34 9.51 -18.20
C GLY A 161 -3.55 9.41 -17.27
N ARG A 162 -3.93 8.21 -16.83
CA ARG A 162 -5.09 8.00 -15.96
C ARG A 162 -4.81 8.42 -14.51
N GLY A 163 -5.86 8.81 -13.81
CA GLY A 163 -5.81 9.03 -12.37
C GLY A 163 -5.53 7.72 -11.62
N VAL A 164 -4.86 7.81 -10.47
CA VAL A 164 -4.42 6.68 -9.66
C VAL A 164 -4.90 6.81 -8.22
N VAL A 165 -5.57 5.78 -7.73
CA VAL A 165 -5.83 5.55 -6.30
C VAL A 165 -4.74 4.63 -5.76
N PHE A 166 -3.98 5.08 -4.78
CA PHE A 166 -2.99 4.26 -4.10
C PHE A 166 -3.66 3.49 -2.97
N ILE A 167 -3.36 2.20 -2.83
CA ILE A 167 -3.92 1.36 -1.77
C ILE A 167 -2.78 0.58 -1.13
N GLY A 168 -2.61 0.75 0.17
CA GLY A 168 -1.65 0.01 0.96
C GLY A 168 -2.25 -0.39 2.29
N HIS A 169 -1.75 -1.50 2.81
CA HIS A 169 -1.93 -1.88 4.20
C HIS A 169 -0.58 -2.25 4.82
N SER A 170 -0.38 -1.97 6.10
CA SER A 170 0.81 -2.41 6.86
C SER A 170 2.10 -2.04 6.10
N GLN A 171 2.94 -3.02 5.75
CA GLN A 171 4.13 -2.81 4.94
C GLN A 171 3.88 -2.15 3.59
N GLY A 172 2.79 -2.50 2.89
CA GLY A 172 2.44 -1.86 1.63
C GLY A 172 2.18 -0.36 1.78
N SER A 173 1.56 0.06 2.90
CA SER A 173 1.42 1.48 3.23
C SER A 173 2.76 2.15 3.46
N MET A 174 3.71 1.49 4.13
CA MET A 174 5.05 2.05 4.34
C MET A 174 5.82 2.22 3.02
N MET A 175 5.72 1.22 2.12
CA MET A 175 6.27 1.33 0.76
C MET A 175 5.67 2.50 0.00
N LEU A 176 4.35 2.65 0.06
CA LEU A 176 3.64 3.74 -0.63
C LEU A 176 3.90 5.11 0.00
N ARG A 177 4.08 5.20 1.33
CA ARG A 177 4.52 6.45 1.99
C ARG A 177 5.85 6.91 1.41
N LYS A 178 6.84 6.02 1.32
CA LYS A 178 8.15 6.34 0.76
C LYS A 178 8.06 6.67 -0.74
N LEU A 179 7.32 5.87 -1.51
CA LEU A 179 7.13 6.08 -2.95
C LEU A 179 6.49 7.44 -3.24
N ILE A 180 5.39 7.76 -2.55
CA ILE A 180 4.68 9.01 -2.76
C ILE A 180 5.58 10.19 -2.38
N ARG A 181 6.29 10.10 -1.25
CA ARG A 181 7.19 11.17 -0.79
C ARG A 181 8.35 11.46 -1.75
N GLU A 182 8.92 10.42 -2.36
CA GLU A 182 10.13 10.53 -3.18
C GLU A 182 9.83 10.77 -4.66
N GLU A 183 8.82 10.11 -5.23
CA GLU A 183 8.56 10.08 -6.68
C GLU A 183 7.34 10.92 -7.10
N ILE A 184 6.48 11.34 -6.16
CA ILE A 184 5.16 11.91 -6.49
C ILE A 184 4.94 13.29 -5.87
N ASP A 185 5.02 13.42 -4.54
CA ASP A 185 4.59 14.59 -3.78
C ASP A 185 5.27 15.89 -4.24
N ARG A 186 6.54 15.81 -4.62
CA ARG A 186 7.34 16.95 -5.12
C ARG A 186 7.35 17.13 -6.64
N VAL A 187 6.64 16.27 -7.37
CA VAL A 187 6.61 16.28 -8.84
C VAL A 187 5.19 16.63 -9.28
N PRO A 188 4.85 17.91 -9.51
CA PRO A 188 3.47 18.34 -9.80
C PRO A 188 2.78 17.53 -10.90
N ALA A 189 3.48 17.26 -12.01
CA ALA A 189 2.94 16.50 -13.14
C ALA A 189 2.53 15.05 -12.80
N VAL A 190 3.18 14.42 -11.81
CA VAL A 190 2.82 13.08 -11.33
C VAL A 190 1.79 13.19 -10.22
N ARG A 191 1.96 14.15 -9.29
CA ARG A 191 1.01 14.45 -8.21
C ARG A 191 -0.40 14.75 -8.73
N ASP A 192 -0.51 15.41 -9.87
CA ASP A 192 -1.80 15.71 -10.50
C ASP A 192 -2.56 14.46 -10.93
N ARG A 193 -1.92 13.29 -10.99
CA ARG A 193 -2.59 12.00 -11.25
C ARG A 193 -3.11 11.34 -9.98
N VAL A 194 -2.77 11.84 -8.79
CA VAL A 194 -3.25 11.25 -7.52
C VAL A 194 -4.73 11.56 -7.35
N VAL A 195 -5.55 10.52 -7.40
CA VAL A 195 -6.98 10.60 -7.09
C VAL A 195 -7.18 10.53 -5.58
N GLY A 196 -6.48 9.62 -4.91
CA GLY A 196 -6.47 9.46 -3.46
C GLY A 196 -5.47 8.40 -3.04
N ALA A 197 -5.12 8.36 -1.76
CA ALA A 197 -4.25 7.32 -1.22
C ALA A 197 -4.83 6.75 0.08
N LEU A 198 -5.18 5.47 0.09
CA LEU A 198 -5.56 4.70 1.27
C LEU A 198 -4.29 4.03 1.82
N LEU A 199 -3.65 4.66 2.81
CA LEU A 199 -2.39 4.21 3.41
C LEU A 199 -2.67 3.73 4.84
N ILE A 200 -3.34 2.58 4.93
CA ILE A 200 -3.93 2.06 6.16
C ILE A 200 -2.92 1.22 6.94
N GLY A 201 -2.94 1.25 8.27
CA GLY A 201 -2.02 0.44 9.07
C GLY A 201 -0.54 0.84 8.91
N GLY A 202 -0.27 2.06 8.46
CA GLY A 202 1.05 2.46 7.94
C GLY A 202 1.76 3.59 8.68
N ASN A 203 1.20 4.11 9.78
CA ASN A 203 1.72 5.27 10.51
C ASN A 203 2.01 6.50 9.64
N VAL A 204 1.11 6.85 8.72
CA VAL A 204 1.23 8.10 7.94
C VAL A 204 1.37 9.28 8.91
N THR A 205 2.33 10.16 8.70
CA THR A 205 2.59 11.29 9.60
C THR A 205 2.30 12.65 8.98
N THR A 206 1.84 13.57 9.82
CA THR A 206 1.70 15.01 9.56
C THR A 206 2.43 15.81 10.63
N ALA A 207 2.68 17.09 10.38
CA ALA A 207 3.02 17.99 11.47
C ALA A 207 1.83 18.05 12.45
N ALA A 208 2.10 18.12 13.76
CA ALA A 208 1.03 18.11 14.76
C ALA A 208 0.00 19.23 14.50
N GLY A 209 -1.29 18.86 14.43
CA GLY A 209 -2.38 19.80 14.16
C GLY A 209 -2.51 20.25 12.70
N SER A 210 -1.76 19.64 11.77
CA SER A 210 -1.80 19.94 10.34
C SER A 210 -2.28 18.74 9.52
N THR A 211 -2.69 18.98 8.28
CA THR A 211 -2.95 17.92 7.28
C THR A 211 -1.72 17.58 6.44
N THR A 212 -0.62 18.32 6.58
CA THR A 212 0.66 18.14 5.85
C THR A 212 1.85 18.29 6.81
N GLY A 213 3.07 18.22 6.28
CA GLY A 213 4.29 18.57 7.02
C GLY A 213 4.98 17.39 7.71
N GLY A 214 4.52 16.16 7.47
CA GLY A 214 5.18 14.91 7.85
C GLY A 214 5.69 14.16 6.62
N ASP A 215 5.07 13.03 6.29
CA ASP A 215 5.41 12.25 5.09
C ASP A 215 5.33 13.09 3.82
N PHE A 216 4.31 13.96 3.73
CA PHE A 216 4.00 14.72 2.53
C PHE A 216 3.95 16.22 2.81
N GLN A 217 4.51 16.99 1.89
CA GLN A 217 4.52 18.45 1.93
C GLN A 217 3.35 19.03 1.13
N ASN A 218 2.92 18.35 0.06
CA ASN A 218 1.93 18.89 -0.89
C ASN A 218 0.64 18.06 -0.98
N LEU A 219 0.66 16.79 -0.58
CA LEU A 219 -0.53 15.94 -0.47
C LEU A 219 -1.09 15.98 0.97
N PRO A 220 -2.23 16.65 1.21
CA PRO A 220 -2.81 16.71 2.55
C PRO A 220 -3.56 15.42 2.92
N LEU A 221 -3.86 15.25 4.20
CA LEU A 221 -4.91 14.34 4.64
C LEU A 221 -6.27 14.76 4.08
N CYS A 222 -7.14 13.78 3.83
CA CYS A 222 -8.50 14.03 3.42
C CYS A 222 -9.34 14.58 4.58
N THR A 223 -10.13 15.62 4.31
CA THR A 223 -10.93 16.34 5.32
C THR A 223 -12.41 16.43 4.97
N ARG A 224 -12.78 16.17 3.72
CA ARG A 224 -14.17 16.26 3.26
C ARG A 224 -14.49 15.25 2.17
N ARG A 225 -15.78 14.96 2.06
CA ARG A 225 -16.36 14.09 1.03
C ARG A 225 -15.94 14.51 -0.37
N GLY A 226 -15.50 13.54 -1.17
CA GLY A 226 -15.10 13.74 -2.57
C GLY A 226 -13.83 14.57 -2.79
N GLN A 227 -13.09 14.95 -1.74
CA GLN A 227 -11.78 15.58 -1.89
C GLN A 227 -10.82 14.58 -2.53
N PHE A 228 -10.33 14.87 -3.73
CA PHE A 228 -9.29 14.10 -4.39
C PHE A 228 -7.89 14.71 -4.12
N GLY A 229 -6.83 13.97 -4.46
CA GLY A 229 -5.46 14.41 -4.23
C GLY A 229 -5.09 14.49 -2.75
N CYS A 230 -5.66 13.62 -1.93
CA CYS A 230 -5.44 13.57 -0.49
C CYS A 230 -5.23 12.14 0.02
N VAL A 231 -4.74 12.03 1.24
CA VAL A 231 -4.36 10.78 1.89
C VAL A 231 -5.33 10.43 3.02
N ILE A 232 -5.67 9.16 3.13
CA ILE A 232 -6.43 8.57 4.21
C ILE A 232 -5.49 7.59 4.90
N GLY A 233 -5.24 7.81 6.18
CA GLY A 233 -4.46 6.92 7.01
C GLY A 233 -5.14 6.75 8.36
N PHE A 234 -5.19 5.50 8.83
CA PHE A 234 -5.61 5.14 10.18
C PHE A 234 -5.11 3.71 10.49
N SER A 235 -5.09 3.37 11.77
CA SER A 235 -4.97 2.01 12.31
C SER A 235 -6.11 1.80 13.30
N THR A 236 -6.62 0.59 13.43
CA THR A 236 -7.84 0.34 14.22
C THR A 236 -7.55 -0.29 15.59
N ASP A 237 -8.42 -0.01 16.54
CA ASP A 237 -8.46 -0.65 17.86
C ASP A 237 -9.90 -0.70 18.40
N LEU A 238 -10.16 -1.59 19.36
CA LEU A 238 -11.39 -1.65 20.17
C LEU A 238 -11.17 -0.99 21.53
N VAL A 239 -9.95 -1.09 22.06
CA VAL A 239 -9.56 -0.52 23.35
C VAL A 239 -8.29 0.29 23.16
N ALA A 240 -8.21 1.45 23.81
CA ALA A 240 -7.05 2.32 23.70
C ALA A 240 -5.77 1.57 24.13
N PRO A 241 -4.77 1.43 23.26
CA PRO A 241 -3.56 0.72 23.61
C PRO A 241 -2.75 1.52 24.63
N VAL A 242 -2.16 0.80 25.58
CA VAL A 242 -1.06 1.34 26.39
C VAL A 242 0.21 1.42 25.55
N ILE A 243 0.44 0.37 24.75
CA ILE A 243 1.56 0.26 23.81
C ILE A 243 1.07 -0.42 22.52
N SER A 244 1.41 0.17 21.38
CA SER A 244 1.15 -0.39 20.06
C SER A 244 2.29 -0.04 19.10
N LEU A 245 2.47 -0.85 18.05
CA LEU A 245 3.34 -0.51 16.93
C LEU A 245 2.75 0.59 16.04
N PHE A 246 1.46 0.91 16.23
CA PHE A 246 0.73 1.84 15.40
C PHE A 246 0.21 3.04 16.17
N GLY A 247 -0.02 4.16 15.48
CA GLY A 247 -0.66 5.34 16.05
C GLY A 247 0.25 6.26 16.88
N ASN A 248 1.48 5.86 17.19
CA ASN A 248 2.39 6.64 18.05
C ASN A 248 3.75 6.88 17.39
N THR A 249 4.09 8.15 17.15
CA THR A 249 5.32 8.56 16.45
C THR A 249 6.60 8.43 17.27
N ASP A 250 6.52 8.35 18.61
CA ASP A 250 7.72 8.30 19.46
C ASP A 250 8.33 6.91 19.53
N ILE A 251 7.50 5.87 19.38
CA ILE A 251 7.88 4.45 19.45
C ILE A 251 7.74 3.75 18.09
N ASP A 252 7.63 4.52 17.01
CA ASP A 252 7.46 4.01 15.63
C ASP A 252 8.75 3.41 15.07
N LEU A 253 9.01 2.16 15.44
CA LEU A 253 10.13 1.36 14.95
C LEU A 253 10.01 1.04 13.46
N LEU A 254 8.78 1.00 12.94
CA LEU A 254 8.51 0.67 11.54
C LEU A 254 8.99 1.79 10.61
N SER A 255 8.60 3.04 10.88
CA SER A 255 9.07 4.21 10.11
C SER A 255 10.58 4.40 10.18
N GLN A 256 11.23 4.03 11.30
CA GLN A 256 12.68 4.14 11.46
C GLN A 256 13.46 3.32 10.43
N THR A 257 12.98 2.12 10.09
CA THR A 257 13.66 1.23 9.12
C THR A 257 13.61 1.76 7.67
N MET A 258 12.76 2.76 7.40
CA MET A 258 12.54 3.32 6.06
C MET A 258 12.93 4.80 5.90
N ASP A 259 13.47 5.41 6.96
CA ASP A 259 13.77 6.85 7.01
C ASP A 259 12.52 7.74 6.78
N LEU A 260 11.37 7.27 7.27
CA LEU A 260 10.11 8.01 7.25
C LEU A 260 10.00 8.93 8.49
N PRO A 261 9.29 10.08 8.40
CA PRO A 261 9.22 11.06 9.48
C PRO A 261 8.51 10.48 10.71
N ARG A 262 9.10 10.70 11.89
CA ARG A 262 8.65 10.21 13.20
C ARG A 262 9.18 11.10 14.34
N GLY A 263 8.70 10.88 15.57
CA GLY A 263 9.05 11.64 16.77
C GLY A 263 8.13 12.82 17.09
N ALA A 264 8.51 13.60 18.10
CA ALA A 264 7.65 14.57 18.79
C ALA A 264 7.09 15.72 17.93
N GLY A 265 7.74 16.06 16.80
CA GLY A 265 7.26 17.09 15.86
C GLY A 265 6.10 16.63 14.97
N TYR A 266 5.79 15.33 15.00
CA TYR A 266 4.82 14.72 14.11
C TYR A 266 3.69 14.03 14.87
N ARG A 267 2.58 13.82 14.16
CA ARG A 267 1.41 13.07 14.60
C ARG A 267 1.09 11.99 13.58
N VAL A 268 0.83 10.76 14.03
CA VAL A 268 0.24 9.74 13.16
C VAL A 268 -1.16 10.20 12.76
N ALA A 269 -1.43 10.22 11.47
CA ALA A 269 -2.73 10.56 10.91
C ALA A 269 -3.77 9.54 11.34
N CYS A 270 -4.93 10.03 11.75
CA CYS A 270 -6.16 9.27 11.78
C CYS A 270 -7.19 10.04 10.97
N THR A 271 -7.64 9.42 9.88
CA THR A 271 -8.63 10.00 8.96
C THR A 271 -9.90 9.18 9.03
N ASP A 272 -10.97 9.76 9.56
CA ASP A 272 -12.24 9.06 9.78
C ASP A 272 -12.98 8.79 8.45
N PRO A 273 -13.18 7.52 8.05
CA PRO A 273 -13.87 7.19 6.81
C PRO A 273 -15.36 7.53 6.83
N GLY A 274 -16.02 7.64 7.99
CA GLY A 274 -17.45 7.91 8.10
C GLY A 274 -17.87 9.24 7.43
N PRO A 275 -17.37 10.38 7.92
CA PRO A 275 -17.62 11.69 7.31
C PRO A 275 -17.15 11.78 5.86
N LEU A 276 -16.04 11.14 5.50
CA LEU A 276 -15.51 11.15 4.13
C LEU A 276 -16.39 10.40 3.14
N ALA A 277 -17.05 9.33 3.57
CA ALA A 277 -18.02 8.62 2.75
C ALA A 277 -19.37 9.35 2.67
N GLY A 278 -19.67 10.20 3.66
CA GLY A 278 -20.98 10.80 3.86
C GLY A 278 -21.96 9.87 4.59
N GLU A 279 -21.46 8.82 5.25
CA GLU A 279 -22.24 7.80 5.95
C GLU A 279 -21.54 7.47 7.27
N THR A 280 -22.17 7.77 8.40
CA THR A 280 -21.60 7.52 9.74
C THR A 280 -22.23 6.33 10.46
N GLY A 281 -23.23 5.69 9.84
CA GLY A 281 -23.91 4.53 10.41
C GLY A 281 -23.01 3.31 10.58
N PRO A 282 -23.49 2.27 11.29
CA PRO A 282 -22.71 1.06 11.54
C PRO A 282 -22.34 0.30 10.26
N VAL A 283 -21.13 -0.27 10.23
CA VAL A 283 -20.60 -1.07 9.12
C VAL A 283 -20.26 -2.50 9.55
N PRO A 284 -20.33 -3.47 8.63
CA PRO A 284 -19.83 -4.82 8.87
C PRO A 284 -18.31 -4.90 8.69
N VAL A 285 -17.78 -6.07 9.02
CA VAL A 285 -16.54 -6.56 8.42
C VAL A 285 -16.90 -7.27 7.11
N THR A 286 -16.38 -6.81 5.97
CA THR A 286 -16.62 -7.42 4.65
C THR A 286 -15.36 -8.14 4.18
N VAL A 287 -15.47 -9.45 3.89
CA VAL A 287 -14.36 -10.32 3.44
C VAL A 287 -14.80 -11.22 2.29
N PRO A 288 -13.88 -11.78 1.50
CA PRO A 288 -14.19 -12.87 0.59
C PRO A 288 -14.71 -14.09 1.36
N SER A 289 -15.68 -14.80 0.80
CA SER A 289 -16.18 -16.05 1.38
C SER A 289 -15.19 -17.20 1.22
N GLU A 290 -14.35 -17.15 0.19
CA GLU A 290 -13.22 -18.06 0.04
C GLU A 290 -12.23 -17.85 1.20
N PRO A 291 -11.88 -18.92 1.95
CA PRO A 291 -10.95 -18.80 3.05
C PRO A 291 -9.57 -18.27 2.64
N TYR A 292 -8.93 -17.56 3.56
CA TYR A 292 -7.53 -17.19 3.41
C TYR A 292 -6.64 -18.46 3.40
N SER A 293 -5.63 -18.51 2.54
CA SER A 293 -4.72 -19.66 2.45
C SER A 293 -4.07 -20.00 3.80
N PHE A 294 -3.98 -21.28 4.14
CA PHE A 294 -3.40 -21.72 5.41
C PHE A 294 -1.97 -21.20 5.63
N GLY A 295 -1.72 -20.64 6.82
CA GLY A 295 -0.42 -20.13 7.24
C GLY A 295 -0.51 -19.28 8.51
N ILE A 296 0.52 -18.46 8.75
CA ILE A 296 0.59 -17.63 9.96
C ILE A 296 -0.54 -16.59 9.97
N ILE A 297 -0.81 -15.89 8.86
CA ILE A 297 -1.89 -14.90 8.79
C ILE A 297 -3.25 -15.54 9.04
N SER A 298 -3.59 -16.66 8.38
CA SER A 298 -4.88 -17.32 8.60
C SER A 298 -5.05 -17.77 10.05
N THR A 299 -3.96 -18.18 10.71
CA THR A 299 -3.97 -18.56 12.14
C THR A 299 -4.26 -17.35 13.03
N LEU A 300 -3.60 -16.21 12.77
CA LEU A 300 -3.85 -14.96 13.50
C LEU A 300 -5.28 -14.41 13.25
N MET A 301 -5.80 -14.56 12.03
CA MET A 301 -7.19 -14.21 11.73
C MET A 301 -8.17 -15.11 12.52
N GLY A 302 -7.89 -16.41 12.62
CA GLY A 302 -8.66 -17.33 13.44
C GLY A 302 -8.66 -16.98 14.93
N TYR A 303 -7.51 -16.54 15.47
CA TYR A 303 -7.46 -15.97 16.82
C TYR A 303 -8.32 -14.72 16.93
N THR A 304 -8.23 -13.83 15.95
CA THR A 304 -8.94 -12.55 15.94
C THR A 304 -10.46 -12.72 15.97
N THR A 305 -11.01 -13.78 15.35
CA THR A 305 -12.46 -14.03 15.33
C THR A 305 -12.95 -15.00 16.40
N PHE A 306 -12.05 -15.67 17.13
CA PHE A 306 -12.40 -16.69 18.14
C PHE A 306 -13.39 -16.14 19.19
N PRO A 307 -14.42 -16.91 19.61
CA PRO A 307 -14.68 -18.33 19.31
C PRO A 307 -15.38 -18.59 17.98
N GLU A 308 -15.68 -17.56 17.20
CA GLU A 308 -16.33 -17.69 15.90
C GLU A 308 -15.30 -17.86 14.76
N ALA A 309 -15.75 -18.46 13.66
CA ALA A 309 -14.96 -18.50 12.43
C ALA A 309 -15.05 -17.16 11.68
N LEU A 310 -14.15 -16.97 10.71
CA LEU A 310 -14.31 -15.90 9.73
C LEU A 310 -15.68 -16.04 9.03
N PRO A 311 -16.38 -14.92 8.78
CA PRO A 311 -17.69 -14.97 8.14
C PRO A 311 -17.57 -15.50 6.71
N THR A 312 -18.46 -16.42 6.33
CA THR A 312 -18.51 -17.03 5.00
C THR A 312 -19.96 -17.26 4.57
N SER A 313 -20.18 -17.40 3.27
CA SER A 313 -21.48 -17.62 2.63
C SER A 313 -21.29 -18.28 1.25
N THR A 314 -22.39 -18.53 0.54
CA THR A 314 -22.36 -19.00 -0.85
C THR A 314 -22.03 -17.90 -1.86
N SER A 315 -22.11 -16.63 -1.46
CA SER A 315 -21.70 -15.51 -2.31
C SER A 315 -20.19 -15.39 -2.39
N THR A 316 -19.68 -14.63 -3.35
CA THR A 316 -18.24 -14.34 -3.43
C THR A 316 -17.74 -13.55 -2.21
N TRP A 317 -18.55 -12.62 -1.71
CA TRP A 317 -18.25 -11.82 -0.52
C TRP A 317 -19.26 -12.07 0.59
N THR A 318 -18.80 -11.90 1.83
CA THR A 318 -19.63 -11.97 3.02
C THR A 318 -19.41 -10.73 3.86
N ALA A 319 -20.51 -10.05 4.20
CA ALA A 319 -20.55 -9.04 5.25
C ALA A 319 -20.94 -9.74 6.57
N SER A 320 -20.15 -9.53 7.62
CA SER A 320 -20.34 -10.16 8.92
C SER A 320 -21.70 -9.83 9.55
N LYS A 321 -22.12 -10.56 10.59
CA LYS A 321 -23.32 -10.21 11.37
C LYS A 321 -23.09 -9.01 12.29
N GLY A 322 -21.87 -8.90 12.83
CA GLY A 322 -21.45 -7.79 13.67
C GLY A 322 -21.56 -6.45 12.95
N ARG A 323 -21.82 -5.39 13.70
CA ARG A 323 -21.88 -4.02 13.19
C ARG A 323 -21.15 -3.12 14.16
N GLY A 324 -20.31 -2.23 13.65
CA GLY A 324 -19.67 -1.22 14.48
C GLY A 324 -19.66 0.13 13.81
N ILE A 325 -19.53 1.16 14.63
CA ILE A 325 -19.12 2.49 14.18
C ILE A 325 -17.64 2.68 14.55
N GLY A 326 -17.02 3.73 14.05
CA GLY A 326 -15.75 4.14 14.61
C GLY A 326 -15.54 5.64 14.53
N ALA A 327 -14.55 6.10 15.28
CA ALA A 327 -14.15 7.50 15.34
C ALA A 327 -12.64 7.57 15.56
N CYS A 328 -12.01 8.62 15.01
CA CYS A 328 -10.61 8.89 15.29
C CYS A 328 -10.43 9.44 16.70
N GLU A 329 -9.65 8.73 17.52
CA GLU A 329 -9.34 9.09 18.89
C GLU A 329 -7.83 9.30 19.06
N TYR A 330 -7.47 10.20 19.99
CA TYR A 330 -6.10 10.39 20.43
C TYR A 330 -5.98 10.14 21.93
N VAL A 331 -5.47 8.96 22.30
CA VAL A 331 -5.37 8.51 23.69
C VAL A 331 -3.98 7.95 23.94
N ASN A 332 -3.34 8.29 25.06
CA ASN A 332 -2.00 7.80 25.44
C ASN A 332 -0.95 7.99 24.34
N ARG A 333 -1.00 9.11 23.61
CA ARG A 333 -0.14 9.40 22.44
C ARG A 333 -0.37 8.53 21.20
N HIS A 334 -1.40 7.71 21.18
CA HIS A 334 -1.80 6.90 20.03
C HIS A 334 -2.98 7.55 19.30
N SER A 335 -2.85 7.73 17.98
CA SER A 335 -3.93 8.21 17.09
C SER A 335 -4.49 7.00 16.36
N MET A 336 -5.69 6.57 16.76
CA MET A 336 -6.30 5.31 16.31
C MET A 336 -7.75 5.54 15.90
N TYR A 337 -8.23 4.73 14.96
CA TYR A 337 -9.65 4.67 14.62
C TYR A 337 -10.31 3.64 15.54
N ARG A 338 -10.93 4.15 16.61
CA ARG A 338 -11.59 3.36 17.65
C ARG A 338 -12.89 2.79 17.13
N ILE A 339 -12.98 1.48 17.08
CA ILE A 339 -14.18 0.72 16.72
C ILE A 339 -15.05 0.53 17.97
N THR A 340 -16.33 0.86 17.86
CA THR A 340 -17.34 0.54 18.86
C THR A 340 -18.41 -0.35 18.22
N MET A 341 -18.52 -1.59 18.71
CA MET A 341 -19.50 -2.54 18.19
C MET A 341 -20.92 -2.16 18.66
N THR A 342 -21.80 -1.87 17.71
CA THR A 342 -23.24 -1.62 17.92
C THR A 342 -24.06 -2.91 17.87
N THR A 343 -23.63 -3.88 17.07
CA THR A 343 -24.12 -5.26 17.08
C THR A 343 -22.93 -6.15 17.42
N PRO A 344 -22.95 -6.88 18.55
CA PRO A 344 -21.80 -7.64 19.02
C PRO A 344 -21.27 -8.64 18.00
N GLN A 345 -19.94 -8.73 17.94
CA GLN A 345 -19.18 -9.80 17.31
C GLN A 345 -17.88 -9.95 18.12
N PRO A 346 -17.46 -11.17 18.48
CA PRO A 346 -16.16 -11.39 19.10
C PRO A 346 -15.03 -10.91 18.19
N ILE A 347 -14.19 -10.02 18.70
CA ILE A 347 -12.99 -9.53 18.02
C ILE A 347 -11.88 -9.48 19.08
N ASN A 348 -10.88 -10.34 18.93
CA ASN A 348 -9.71 -10.37 19.80
C ASN A 348 -8.61 -9.49 19.21
N GLU A 349 -8.10 -8.54 19.99
CA GLU A 349 -6.93 -7.75 19.62
C GLU A 349 -5.65 -8.57 19.71
N LEU A 350 -4.74 -8.36 18.76
CA LEU A 350 -3.42 -8.94 18.80
C LEU A 350 -2.49 -8.07 19.65
N PRO A 351 -1.70 -8.66 20.57
CA PRO A 351 -0.73 -7.90 21.36
C PRO A 351 0.17 -7.03 20.47
N LEU A 352 0.29 -5.73 20.81
CA LEU A 352 1.02 -4.69 20.05
C LEU A 352 0.47 -4.33 18.67
N LEU A 353 -0.46 -5.12 18.12
CA LEU A 353 -1.07 -4.89 16.80
C LEU A 353 -2.53 -4.44 16.90
N SER A 354 -3.17 -4.43 18.06
CA SER A 354 -4.59 -4.06 18.21
C SER A 354 -5.46 -4.88 17.22
N THR A 355 -6.38 -4.24 16.47
CA THR A 355 -7.18 -4.89 15.43
C THR A 355 -6.57 -4.75 14.02
N HIS A 356 -5.24 -4.66 13.88
CA HIS A 356 -4.55 -4.40 12.59
C HIS A 356 -4.96 -5.30 11.42
N LEU A 357 -5.37 -6.55 11.68
CA LEU A 357 -5.87 -7.47 10.62
C LEU A 357 -7.28 -7.11 10.10
N LEU A 358 -8.01 -6.23 10.80
CA LEU A 358 -9.33 -5.73 10.40
C LEU A 358 -9.28 -4.38 9.68
N ASP A 359 -8.16 -3.64 9.72
CA ASP A 359 -8.16 -2.21 9.36
C ASP A 359 -8.82 -1.91 8.01
N MET A 360 -8.54 -2.76 7.00
CA MET A 360 -9.10 -2.61 5.65
C MET A 360 -10.52 -3.16 5.52
N ASN A 361 -10.85 -4.21 6.27
CA ASN A 361 -12.07 -4.99 6.07
C ASN A 361 -13.25 -4.49 6.90
N PHE A 362 -12.99 -3.77 8.01
CA PHE A 362 -14.01 -3.07 8.77
C PHE A 362 -14.50 -1.84 7.97
N GLY A 363 -15.69 -1.96 7.36
CA GLY A 363 -16.20 -0.93 6.46
C GLY A 363 -15.48 -0.86 5.11
N LEU A 364 -15.04 -1.99 4.54
CA LEU A 364 -14.38 -2.02 3.23
C LEU A 364 -15.18 -1.29 2.13
N ASP A 365 -16.50 -1.50 2.08
CA ASP A 365 -17.37 -0.84 1.10
C ASP A 365 -17.39 0.70 1.28
N ARG A 366 -17.16 1.18 2.50
CA ARG A 366 -17.00 2.61 2.79
C ARG A 366 -15.72 3.16 2.17
N LEU A 367 -14.60 2.44 2.29
CA LEU A 367 -13.34 2.83 1.63
C LEU A 367 -13.47 2.84 0.11
N VAL A 368 -14.15 1.85 -0.47
CA VAL A 368 -14.44 1.80 -1.91
C VAL A 368 -15.35 2.97 -2.33
N SER A 369 -16.35 3.32 -1.52
CA SER A 369 -17.23 4.47 -1.76
C SER A 369 -16.44 5.77 -1.78
N ILE A 370 -15.56 6.00 -0.80
CA ILE A 370 -14.70 7.19 -0.75
C ILE A 370 -13.85 7.28 -2.02
N ALA A 371 -13.14 6.22 -2.37
CA ALA A 371 -12.28 6.22 -3.55
C ALA A 371 -13.07 6.44 -4.85
N ARG A 372 -14.30 5.92 -4.95
CA ARG A 372 -15.20 6.20 -6.08
C ARG A 372 -15.60 7.67 -6.15
N GLN A 373 -15.94 8.28 -5.02
CA GLN A 373 -16.31 9.70 -4.94
C GLN A 373 -15.12 10.61 -5.31
N GLN A 374 -13.92 10.27 -4.84
CA GLN A 374 -12.68 10.96 -5.24
C GLN A 374 -12.43 10.84 -6.75
N SER A 375 -12.63 9.64 -7.31
CA SER A 375 -12.48 9.39 -8.74
C SER A 375 -13.45 10.24 -9.57
N GLN A 376 -14.71 10.30 -9.16
CA GLN A 376 -15.73 11.12 -9.83
C GLN A 376 -15.41 12.62 -9.76
N ALA A 377 -14.88 13.10 -8.64
CA ALA A 377 -14.47 14.49 -8.49
C ALA A 377 -13.22 14.81 -9.34
N TRP A 378 -12.23 13.92 -9.35
CA TRP A 378 -11.01 14.08 -10.15
C TRP A 378 -11.30 14.12 -11.66
N LEU A 379 -12.27 13.34 -12.14
CA LEU A 379 -12.65 13.32 -13.57
C LEU A 379 -13.37 14.59 -14.05
N LYS A 380 -13.85 15.44 -13.13
CA LYS A 380 -14.59 16.68 -13.44
C LYS A 380 -13.71 17.93 -13.41
N ARG A 381 -12.42 17.79 -13.12
CA ARG A 381 -11.49 18.90 -12.88
C ARG A 381 -11.08 19.64 -14.16
#